data_AF-A0A953SW01-F1
#
_entry.id   AF-A0A953SW01-F1
#
_cell.length_a   1.000
_cell.length_b   1.000
_cell.length_c   1.000
_cell.angle_alpha   90.00
_cell.angle_beta   90.00
_cell.angle_gamma   90.00
#
_symmetry.space_group_name_H-M   'P 1'
#
loop_
_entity.id
_entity.type
_entity.pdbx_description
1 polymer ?
#
loop_
_entity_poly.entity_id
_entity_poly.type
_entity_poly.pdbx_seq_one_letter_code
_entity_poly.pdbx_strand_id
1 'polypeptide(L)'
;MRRCHLYLFLALIGVPASSRAQSPSDVPGWELLPDSLMQVWHLDKDQIRRIKVIEEDYATEREELWSTPDSDDREKELRERKLGESRMAEIKGVLGNTNFARWQEVLQRTSPP
;
A
#
# COMPACT_ATOMS: atom_id res chain seq x y z
N MET A 1 -49.99 25.90 -28.73
CA MET A 1 -49.44 26.95 -27.86
C MET A 1 -48.56 26.26 -26.82
N ARG A 2 -47.24 26.47 -26.83
CA ARG A 2 -46.47 27.26 -25.83
C ARG A 2 -46.60 26.64 -24.41
N ARG A 3 -45.56 26.22 -23.67
CA ARG A 3 -44.12 26.53 -23.65
C ARG A 3 -43.40 25.51 -22.76
N CYS A 4 -42.15 25.19 -23.12
CA CYS A 4 -41.13 24.61 -22.25
C CYS A 4 -40.67 25.60 -21.16
N HIS A 5 -39.98 25.02 -20.16
CA HIS A 5 -39.20 25.60 -19.06
C HIS A 5 -39.92 25.93 -17.75
N LEU A 6 -39.59 25.14 -16.72
CA LEU A 6 -39.01 25.68 -15.50
C LEU A 6 -37.85 24.77 -15.05
N TYR A 7 -36.77 25.41 -14.61
CA TYR A 7 -35.45 24.89 -14.26
C TYR A 7 -35.33 24.62 -12.74
N LEU A 8 -34.25 23.91 -12.37
CA LEU A 8 -33.49 23.98 -11.09
C LEU A 8 -34.18 23.31 -9.86
N PHE A 9 -33.53 22.53 -8.99
CA PHE A 9 -32.15 22.52 -8.48
C PHE A 9 -31.78 21.13 -7.91
N LEU A 10 -30.47 20.88 -7.82
CA LEU A 10 -29.80 19.74 -7.20
C LEU A 10 -30.26 19.42 -5.76
N ALA A 11 -30.38 18.13 -5.46
CA ALA A 11 -30.07 17.60 -4.13
C ALA A 11 -29.25 16.31 -4.30
N LEU A 12 -27.94 16.49 -4.17
CA LEU A 12 -26.96 15.44 -3.93
C LEU A 12 -27.43 14.59 -2.76
N ILE A 13 -27.94 13.39 -3.04
CA ILE A 13 -28.09 12.37 -2.01
C ILE A 13 -26.66 11.89 -1.72
N GLY A 14 -26.18 12.31 -0.56
CA GLY A 14 -24.88 11.95 0.00
C GLY A 14 -24.77 10.45 0.14
N VAL A 15 -24.17 9.82 -0.86
CA VAL A 15 -23.37 8.61 -0.66
C VAL A 15 -22.07 9.11 -0.06
N PRO A 16 -21.70 8.80 1.20
CA PRO A 16 -20.30 8.82 1.54
C PRO A 16 -19.69 7.63 0.82
N ALA A 17 -19.37 7.81 -0.46
CA ALA A 17 -18.33 7.05 -1.11
C ALA A 17 -17.04 7.53 -0.45
N SER A 18 -16.78 7.02 0.76
CA SER A 18 -15.48 7.14 1.40
C SER A 18 -14.54 6.18 0.67
N SER A 19 -14.35 6.41 -0.62
CA SER A 19 -13.23 5.91 -1.40
C SER A 19 -12.00 6.72 -1.02
N ARG A 20 -11.65 6.70 0.27
CA ARG A 20 -10.34 7.11 0.73
C ARG A 20 -9.58 5.82 0.95
N ALA A 21 -9.09 5.24 -0.14
CA ALA A 21 -7.87 4.46 -0.09
C ALA A 21 -6.80 5.41 0.45
N GLN A 22 -6.68 5.45 1.76
CA GLN A 22 -5.67 6.20 2.49
C GLN A 22 -4.40 5.35 2.41
N SER A 23 -3.71 5.43 1.28
CA SER A 23 -2.26 5.26 1.28
C SER A 23 -1.69 6.68 1.39
N PRO A 24 -0.91 6.99 2.43
CA PRO A 24 0.33 6.28 2.71
C PRO A 24 0.41 5.73 4.14
N SER A 25 0.96 4.53 4.31
CA SER A 25 1.62 4.21 5.57
C SER A 25 2.81 5.17 5.70
N ASP A 26 2.72 6.17 6.56
CA ASP A 26 3.89 6.87 7.13
C ASP A 26 4.63 5.94 8.12
N VAL A 27 4.75 4.65 7.79
CA VAL A 27 5.61 3.73 8.53
C VAL A 27 6.95 3.77 7.83
N PRO A 28 7.98 4.42 8.41
CA PRO A 28 9.31 4.43 7.82
C PRO A 28 9.79 2.98 7.70
N GLY A 29 9.96 2.51 6.47
CA GLY A 29 10.52 1.20 6.18
C GLY A 29 9.70 0.31 5.24
N TRP A 30 8.39 0.52 5.07
CA TRP A 30 7.60 -0.30 4.14
C TRP A 30 7.00 0.52 3.00
N GLU A 31 7.39 0.19 1.78
CA GLU A 31 6.78 0.69 0.55
C GLU A 31 6.56 -0.52 -0.37
N LEU A 32 5.57 -0.47 -1.26
CA LEU A 32 5.37 -1.53 -2.25
C LEU A 32 6.51 -1.51 -3.28
N LEU A 33 6.89 -2.66 -3.81
CA LEU A 33 7.80 -2.74 -4.94
C LEU A 33 7.04 -2.40 -6.23
N PRO A 34 7.35 -1.29 -6.92
CA PRO A 34 6.60 -0.89 -8.10
C PRO A 34 6.69 -1.94 -9.24
N ASP A 35 5.56 -2.24 -9.88
CA ASP A 35 5.50 -3.11 -11.06
C ASP A 35 6.49 -2.70 -12.16
N SER A 36 6.77 -1.40 -12.29
CA SER A 36 7.76 -0.86 -13.23
C SER A 36 9.20 -1.29 -12.89
N LEU A 37 9.58 -1.33 -11.61
CA LEU A 37 10.90 -1.81 -11.20
C LEU A 37 11.04 -3.31 -11.43
N MET A 38 9.97 -4.07 -11.14
CA MET A 38 9.96 -5.51 -11.40
C MET A 38 10.17 -5.83 -12.89
N GLN A 39 9.58 -5.04 -13.78
CA GLN A 39 9.78 -5.15 -15.23
C GLN A 39 11.19 -4.74 -15.65
N VAL A 40 11.70 -3.61 -15.15
CA VAL A 40 13.05 -3.09 -15.48
C VAL A 40 14.15 -4.03 -15.00
N TRP A 41 13.96 -4.71 -13.87
CA TRP A 41 14.91 -5.69 -13.35
C TRP A 41 14.74 -7.08 -13.96
N HIS A 42 13.83 -7.23 -14.92
CA HIS A 42 13.55 -8.50 -15.60
C HIS A 42 13.29 -9.65 -14.62
N LEU A 43 12.54 -9.38 -13.55
CA LEU A 43 12.15 -10.44 -12.61
C LEU A 43 11.32 -11.48 -13.35
N ASP A 44 11.54 -12.75 -13.04
CA ASP A 44 10.75 -13.81 -13.62
C ASP A 44 9.32 -13.82 -13.08
N LYS A 45 8.42 -14.56 -13.75
CA LYS A 45 6.99 -14.61 -13.38
C LYS A 45 6.76 -15.17 -11.98
N ASP A 46 7.62 -16.06 -11.50
CA ASP A 46 7.49 -16.67 -10.19
C ASP A 46 7.99 -15.72 -9.10
N GLN A 47 9.08 -14.99 -9.34
CA GLN A 47 9.53 -13.89 -8.47
C GLN A 47 8.46 -12.82 -8.31
N ILE A 48 7.89 -12.35 -9.43
CA ILE A 48 6.82 -11.33 -9.41
C ILE A 48 5.61 -11.85 -8.63
N ARG A 49 5.17 -13.09 -8.89
CA ARG A 49 4.04 -13.69 -8.16
C ARG A 49 4.31 -13.73 -6.66
N ARG A 50 5.49 -14.19 -6.24
CA ARG A 50 5.85 -14.30 -4.82
C ARG A 50 5.89 -12.94 -4.14
N ILE A 51 6.42 -11.92 -4.81
CA ILE A 51 6.43 -10.54 -4.28
C ILE A 51 5.00 -10.04 -4.07
N LYS A 52 4.11 -10.22 -5.07
CA LYS A 52 2.71 -9.81 -4.94
C LYS A 52 1.99 -10.51 -3.80
N VAL A 53 2.23 -11.81 -3.60
CA VAL A 53 1.68 -12.54 -2.44
C VAL A 53 2.17 -11.94 -1.12
N ILE A 54 3.47 -11.63 -1.00
CA ILE A 54 4.02 -11.02 0.22
C ILE A 54 3.40 -9.64 0.49
N GLU A 55 3.17 -8.84 -0.57
CA GLU A 55 2.53 -7.53 -0.46
C GLU A 55 1.04 -7.61 -0.10
N GLU A 56 0.31 -8.57 -0.66
CA GLU A 56 -1.08 -8.86 -0.31
C GLU A 56 -1.18 -9.32 1.14
N ASP A 57 -0.33 -10.25 1.57
CA ASP A 57 -0.27 -10.73 2.96
C ASP A 57 0.02 -9.59 3.94
N TYR A 58 0.96 -8.68 3.60
CA TYR A 58 1.20 -7.48 4.41
C TYR A 58 -0.06 -6.62 4.55
N ALA A 59 -0.76 -6.38 3.44
CA ALA A 59 -1.95 -5.53 3.44
C ALA A 59 -3.07 -6.13 4.31
N THR A 60 -3.31 -7.44 4.18
CA THR A 60 -4.29 -8.16 4.99
C THR A 60 -3.94 -8.15 6.47
N GLU A 61 -2.70 -8.51 6.84
CA GLU A 61 -2.28 -8.55 8.24
C GLU A 61 -2.26 -7.16 8.88
N ARG A 62 -1.91 -6.13 8.12
CA ARG A 62 -2.03 -4.74 8.56
C ARG A 62 -3.49 -4.36 8.81
N GLU A 63 -4.39 -4.70 7.90
CA GLU A 63 -5.83 -4.42 8.07
C GLU A 63 -6.40 -5.12 9.31
N GLU A 64 -6.04 -6.39 9.54
CA GLU A 64 -6.42 -7.15 10.73
C GLU A 64 -5.90 -6.51 12.02
N LEU A 65 -4.63 -6.08 12.02
CA LEU A 65 -4.00 -5.40 13.14
C LEU A 65 -4.73 -4.10 13.50
N TRP A 66 -5.07 -3.29 12.50
CA TRP A 66 -5.75 -2.01 12.73
C TRP A 66 -7.24 -2.16 13.04
N SER A 67 -7.88 -3.21 12.54
CA SER A 67 -9.28 -3.54 12.81
C SER A 67 -9.50 -4.15 14.20
N THR A 68 -8.44 -4.52 14.93
CA THR A 68 -8.55 -5.03 16.30
C THR A 68 -9.01 -3.90 17.25
N PRO A 69 -10.21 -4.00 17.86
CA PRO A 69 -10.69 -3.00 18.79
C PRO A 69 -9.85 -2.98 20.08
N ASP A 70 -9.84 -1.84 20.77
CA ASP A 70 -9.23 -1.64 22.11
C ASP A 70 -7.73 -1.96 22.25
N SER A 71 -6.99 -2.11 21.15
CA SER A 71 -5.52 -2.22 21.20
C SER A 71 -4.88 -0.85 21.12
N ASP A 72 -3.86 -0.66 21.96
CA ASP A 72 -3.07 0.57 22.05
C ASP A 72 -2.43 0.91 20.70
N ASP A 73 -2.68 2.13 20.21
CA ASP A 73 -2.20 2.57 18.88
C ASP A 73 -0.67 2.48 18.78
N ARG A 74 0.05 2.76 19.86
CA ARG A 74 1.52 2.66 19.88
C ARG A 74 1.98 1.21 19.79
N GLU A 75 1.25 0.28 20.40
CA GLU A 75 1.47 -1.16 20.21
C GLU A 75 1.18 -1.60 18.77
N LYS A 76 0.10 -1.09 18.15
CA LYS A 76 -0.22 -1.36 16.74
C LYS A 76 0.88 -0.86 15.81
N GLU A 77 1.34 0.38 15.98
CA GLU A 77 2.44 0.94 15.20
C GLU A 77 3.74 0.10 15.33
N LEU A 78 4.05 -0.37 16.54
CA LEU A 78 5.21 -1.24 16.75
C LEU A 78 5.05 -2.60 16.06
N ARG A 79 3.85 -3.18 16.08
CA ARG A 79 3.54 -4.44 15.40
C ARG A 79 3.56 -4.27 13.89
N GLU A 80 3.00 -3.19 13.35
CA GLU A 80 3.05 -2.88 11.90
C GLU A 80 4.49 -2.72 11.43
N ARG A 81 5.34 -2.04 12.20
CA ARG A 81 6.77 -1.91 11.88
C ARG A 81 7.49 -3.26 11.80
N LYS A 82 7.27 -4.12 12.80
CA LYS A 82 7.82 -5.49 12.80
C LYS A 82 7.30 -6.33 11.64
N LEU A 83 6.02 -6.18 11.31
CA LEU A 83 5.41 -6.82 10.15
C LEU A 83 6.11 -6.35 8.87
N GLY A 84 6.28 -5.05 8.68
CA GLY A 84 7.01 -4.47 7.55
C GLY A 84 8.44 -5.01 7.44
N GLU A 85 9.19 -5.02 8.54
CA GLU A 85 10.56 -5.58 8.60
C GLU A 85 10.60 -7.05 8.18
N SER A 86 9.64 -7.86 8.64
CA SER A 86 9.53 -9.28 8.27
C SER A 86 9.28 -9.45 6.77
N ARG A 87 8.31 -8.71 6.21
CA ARG A 87 7.94 -8.79 4.80
C ARG A 87 9.05 -8.27 3.88
N MET A 88 9.81 -7.27 4.32
CA MET A 88 11.01 -6.82 3.60
C MET A 88 12.07 -7.93 3.53
N ALA A 89 12.27 -8.68 4.62
CA ALA A 89 13.22 -9.80 4.65
C ALA A 89 12.80 -10.93 3.69
N GLU A 90 11.50 -11.19 3.57
CA GLU A 90 10.94 -12.13 2.59
C GLU A 90 11.16 -11.66 1.15
N ILE A 91 10.85 -10.39 0.85
CA ILE A 91 11.10 -9.80 -0.48
C ILE A 91 12.60 -9.83 -0.81
N LYS A 92 13.49 -9.55 0.15
CA LYS A 92 14.94 -9.71 -0.03
C LYS A 92 15.31 -11.13 -0.44
N GLY A 93 14.68 -12.14 0.15
CA GLY A 93 14.87 -13.54 -0.23
C GLY A 93 14.45 -13.85 -1.66
N VAL A 94 13.44 -13.15 -2.20
CA VAL A 94 12.97 -13.30 -3.59
C VAL A 94 13.84 -12.53 -4.59
N LEU A 95 14.16 -11.27 -4.27
CA LEU A 95 14.94 -10.38 -5.15
C LEU A 95 16.44 -10.73 -5.18
N GLY A 96 16.96 -11.30 -4.09
CA GLY A 96 18.39 -11.42 -3.85
C GLY A 96 19.04 -10.08 -3.47
N ASN A 97 20.29 -10.15 -3.01
CA ASN A 97 20.99 -9.01 -2.41
C ASN A 97 21.11 -7.78 -3.34
N THR A 98 21.38 -7.99 -4.63
CA THR A 98 21.63 -6.90 -5.57
C THR A 98 20.37 -6.09 -5.87
N ASN A 99 19.27 -6.76 -6.23
CA ASN A 99 18.02 -6.06 -6.55
C ASN A 99 17.37 -5.49 -5.28
N PHE A 100 17.54 -6.15 -4.14
CA PHE A 100 17.10 -5.59 -2.86
C PHE A 100 17.85 -4.31 -2.50
N ALA A 101 19.17 -4.24 -2.67
CA ALA A 101 19.92 -3.00 -2.43
C ALA A 101 19.45 -1.85 -3.33
N ARG A 102 19.19 -2.14 -4.62
CA ARG A 102 18.62 -1.15 -5.56
C ARG A 102 17.24 -0.67 -5.12
N TRP A 103 16.41 -1.57 -4.61
CA TRP A 103 15.12 -1.21 -4.07
C TRP A 103 15.27 -0.29 -2.86
N GLN A 104 16.15 -0.61 -1.90
CA GLN A 104 16.41 0.25 -0.75
C GLN A 104 16.91 1.64 -1.15
N GLU A 105 17.73 1.75 -2.19
CA GLU A 105 18.13 3.05 -2.75
C GLU A 105 16.95 3.86 -3.30
N VAL A 106 15.96 3.19 -3.91
CA VAL A 106 14.73 3.85 -4.36
C VAL A 106 13.94 4.36 -3.16
N LEU A 107 13.74 3.53 -2.12
CA LEU A 107 13.01 3.90 -0.89
C LEU A 107 13.64 5.13 -0.20
N GLN A 108 14.97 5.19 -0.17
CA GLN A 108 15.70 6.32 0.42
C GLN A 108 15.55 7.61 -0.39
N ARG A 109 15.29 7.51 -1.70
CA ARG A 109 15.08 8.67 -2.58
C ARG A 109 13.63 9.16 -2.56
N THR A 110 12.67 8.26 -2.30
CA THR A 110 11.24 8.58 -2.25
C THR A 110 10.78 9.05 -0.87
N SER A 111 11.55 8.76 0.20
CA SER A 111 11.28 9.26 1.55
C SER A 111 11.73 10.73 1.68
N PRO A 112 10.84 11.69 2.01
CA PRO A 112 11.24 13.07 2.30
C PRO A 112 12.10 13.14 3.59
N PRO A 113 13.03 14.10 3.69
CA PRO A 113 13.87 14.30 4.88
C PRO A 113 13.11 14.78 6.11
#